data_AF-A0A2D6FMA5-F1
#
_entry.id   AF-A0A2D6FMA5-F1
#
_cell.length_a   1.000
_cell.length_b   1.000
_cell.length_c   1.000
_cell.angle_alpha   90.00
_cell.angle_beta   90.00
_cell.angle_gamma   90.00
#
_symmetry.space_group_name_H-M   'P 1'
#
loop_
_entity.id
_entity.type
_entity.pdbx_description
1 polymer ?
#
loop_
_entity_poly.entity_id
_entity_poly.type
_entity_poly.pdbx_seq_one_letter_code
_entity_poly.pdbx_strand_id
1 'polypeptide(L)'
;MRDLGRHLRLLKTFDDKFCRVCNHDSPHHLVWFPHHKKIQHYILRYGKKSTEYKTALELIEKSIPVCMHCKADRYYMRVTDDEVGLPWPHQ
;
A
#
# COMPACT_ATOMS: atom_id res chain seq x y z
N MET A 1 -5.55 4.17 24.44
CA MET A 1 -4.21 3.90 23.86
C MET A 1 -4.10 2.61 23.02
N ARG A 2 -5.12 1.74 22.91
CA ARG A 2 -5.05 0.49 22.11
C ARG A 2 -4.87 0.72 20.61
N ASP A 3 -5.40 1.80 20.04
CA ASP A 3 -5.36 2.06 18.60
C ASP A 3 -4.02 2.56 18.07
N LEU A 4 -3.22 3.23 18.90
CA LEU A 4 -1.92 3.76 18.49
C LEU A 4 -0.98 2.62 18.10
N GLY A 5 -0.92 1.55 18.91
CA GLY A 5 -0.09 0.39 18.62
C GLY A 5 -0.52 -0.37 17.35
N ARG A 6 -1.80 -0.27 16.95
CA ARG A 6 -2.29 -0.90 15.71
C ARG A 6 -1.99 -0.04 14.47
N HIS A 7 -2.13 1.27 14.59
CA HIS A 7 -1.70 2.21 13.55
C HIS A 7 -0.20 2.14 13.29
N LEU A 8 0.63 2.09 14.34
CA LEU A 8 2.07 1.89 14.19
C LEU A 8 2.40 0.57 13.49
N ARG A 9 1.63 -0.51 13.72
CA ARG A 9 1.82 -1.76 12.97
C ARG A 9 1.49 -1.62 11.49
N LEU A 10 0.46 -0.86 11.13
CA LEU A 10 0.15 -0.60 9.73
C LEU A 10 1.29 0.20 9.08
N LEU A 11 1.77 1.26 9.73
CA LEU A 11 2.88 2.06 9.22
C LEU A 11 4.14 1.22 9.03
N LYS A 12 4.46 0.35 9.98
CA LYS A 12 5.60 -0.59 9.88
C LYS A 12 5.55 -1.52 8.67
N THR A 13 4.37 -1.76 8.08
CA THR A 13 4.33 -2.56 6.85
C THR A 13 5.07 -1.86 5.71
N PHE A 14 5.14 -0.53 5.74
CA PHE A 14 5.84 0.30 4.76
C PHE A 14 7.29 0.62 5.13
N ASP A 15 7.85 0.01 6.19
CA ASP A 15 9.28 0.17 6.49
C ASP A 15 10.12 -0.29 5.29
N ASP A 16 11.09 0.54 4.89
CA ASP A 16 11.93 0.36 3.70
C ASP A 16 11.16 0.22 2.37
N LYS A 17 9.91 0.73 2.32
CA LYS A 17 9.11 0.78 1.10
C LYS A 17 9.06 2.19 0.54
N PHE A 18 9.08 2.26 -0.78
CA PHE A 18 9.00 3.48 -1.56
C PHE A 18 7.82 3.36 -2.51
N CYS A 19 7.20 4.47 -2.86
CA CYS A 19 6.18 4.45 -3.91
C CYS A 19 6.78 3.90 -5.20
N ARG A 20 6.18 2.84 -5.74
CA ARG A 20 6.67 2.19 -6.98
C ARG A 20 6.70 3.12 -8.20
N VAL A 21 5.92 4.20 -8.18
CA VAL A 21 5.76 5.13 -9.30
C VAL A 21 6.69 6.34 -9.20
N CYS A 22 6.65 7.06 -8.06
CA CYS A 22 7.40 8.31 -7.90
C CYS A 22 8.56 8.24 -6.90
N ASN A 23 8.85 7.05 -6.36
CA ASN A 23 9.87 6.81 -5.33
C ASN A 23 9.69 7.60 -4.02
N HIS A 24 8.52 8.20 -3.77
CA HIS A 24 8.20 8.85 -2.50
C HIS A 24 8.32 7.84 -1.34
N ASP A 25 9.07 8.20 -0.32
CA ASP A 25 9.53 7.29 0.74
C ASP A 25 8.76 7.44 2.06
N SER A 26 7.92 8.46 2.20
CA SER A 26 7.23 8.70 3.48
C SER A 26 6.14 7.65 3.75
N PRO A 27 6.28 6.80 4.80
CA PRO A 27 5.33 5.72 5.09
C PRO A 27 3.91 6.21 5.35
N HIS A 28 3.76 7.42 5.90
CA HIS A 28 2.47 8.06 6.17
C HIS A 28 1.67 8.38 4.92
N HIS A 29 2.34 8.49 3.77
CA HIS A 29 1.72 8.78 2.49
C HIS A 29 1.53 7.53 1.62
N LEU A 30 2.03 6.37 2.06
CA LEU A 30 1.97 5.13 1.30
C LEU A 30 0.69 4.34 1.60
N VAL A 31 0.22 3.66 0.57
CA VAL A 31 -0.91 2.75 0.61
C VAL A 31 -0.58 1.48 -0.19
N TRP A 32 -1.16 0.35 0.23
CA TRP A 32 -1.02 -0.93 -0.45
C TRP A 32 -2.03 -1.06 -1.58
N PHE A 33 -1.62 -0.89 -2.83
CA PHE A 33 -2.53 -1.05 -3.96
C PHE A 33 -2.55 -2.51 -4.45
N PRO A 34 -3.73 -3.11 -4.71
CA PRO A 34 -5.08 -2.56 -4.62
C PRO A 34 -5.78 -2.79 -3.26
N HIS A 35 -5.14 -3.49 -2.33
CA HIS A 35 -5.82 -4.08 -1.17
C HIS A 35 -5.82 -3.22 0.12
N HIS A 36 -5.43 -1.94 0.05
CA HIS A 36 -5.15 -1.11 1.23
C HIS A 36 -6.28 -1.10 2.26
N LYS A 37 -7.54 -0.89 1.82
CA LYS A 37 -8.68 -0.83 2.74
C LYS A 37 -8.88 -2.16 3.50
N LYS A 38 -8.66 -3.29 2.83
CA LYS A 38 -8.80 -4.63 3.42
C LYS A 38 -7.66 -4.92 4.39
N ILE A 39 -6.42 -4.59 4.00
CA ILE A 39 -5.24 -4.70 4.87
C ILE A 39 -5.40 -3.84 6.12
N GLN A 40 -5.77 -2.56 5.96
CA GLN A 40 -6.01 -1.63 7.05
C GLN A 40 -7.09 -2.18 8.01
N HIS A 41 -8.22 -2.65 7.48
CA HIS A 41 -9.27 -3.24 8.29
C HIS A 41 -8.75 -4.42 9.13
N TYR A 42 -8.02 -5.35 8.52
CA TYR A 42 -7.50 -6.52 9.22
C TYR A 42 -6.44 -6.18 10.27
N ILE A 43 -5.48 -5.29 9.96
CA ILE A 43 -4.42 -4.89 10.90
C ILE A 43 -4.98 -4.09 12.08
N LEU A 44 -5.96 -3.21 11.84
CA LEU A 44 -6.53 -2.34 12.87
C LEU A 44 -7.54 -3.04 13.76
N ARG A 45 -8.26 -4.06 13.28
CA ARG A 45 -9.29 -4.73 14.09
C ARG A 45 -8.81 -6.02 14.75
N TYR A 46 -7.99 -6.81 14.05
CA TYR A 46 -7.67 -8.17 14.47
C TYR A 46 -6.28 -8.27 15.11
N GLY A 47 -6.10 -9.30 15.93
CA GLY A 47 -4.83 -9.59 16.61
C GLY A 47 -3.84 -10.35 15.72
N LYS A 48 -2.55 -10.32 16.06
CA LYS A 48 -1.48 -10.97 15.26
C LYS A 48 -1.66 -12.48 15.03
N LYS A 49 -2.38 -13.17 15.92
CA LYS A 49 -2.62 -14.63 15.84
C LYS A 49 -3.87 -15.00 15.03
N SER A 50 -4.66 -14.01 14.61
CA SER A 50 -5.90 -14.23 13.84
C SER A 50 -5.61 -14.65 12.41
N THR A 51 -6.58 -15.33 11.79
CA THR A 51 -6.51 -15.70 10.36
C THR A 51 -6.57 -14.45 9.49
N GLU A 52 -7.35 -13.44 9.88
CA GLU A 52 -7.46 -12.17 9.17
C GLU A 52 -6.14 -11.41 9.12
N TYR A 53 -5.37 -11.44 10.21
CA TYR A 53 -4.04 -10.83 10.21
C TYR A 53 -3.09 -11.55 9.25
N LYS A 54 -3.15 -12.89 9.17
CA LYS A 54 -2.37 -13.66 8.18
C LYS A 54 -2.79 -13.31 6.76
N THR A 55 -4.10 -13.25 6.49
CA THR A 55 -4.63 -12.80 5.19
C THR A 55 -4.17 -11.38 4.86
N ALA A 56 -4.04 -10.48 5.83
CA ALA A 56 -3.50 -9.14 5.59
C ALA A 56 -2.04 -9.19 5.09
N LEU A 57 -1.21 -10.07 5.64
CA LEU A 57 0.17 -10.24 5.19
C LEU A 57 0.23 -10.79 3.76
N GLU A 58 -0.57 -11.81 3.45
CA GLU A 58 -0.69 -12.35 2.08
C GLU A 58 -1.16 -11.29 1.08
N LEU A 59 -2.08 -10.41 1.48
CA LEU A 59 -2.54 -9.30 0.64
C LEU A 59 -1.45 -8.25 0.44
N ILE A 60 -0.59 -8.02 1.43
CA ILE A 60 0.56 -7.11 1.30
C ILE A 60 1.55 -7.66 0.27
N GLU A 61 1.86 -8.94 0.30
CA GLU A 61 2.75 -9.59 -0.68
C GLU A 61 2.22 -9.49 -2.12
N LYS A 62 0.90 -9.47 -2.28
CA LYS A 62 0.21 -9.28 -3.57
C LYS A 62 -0.05 -7.81 -3.92
N SER A 63 0.38 -6.89 -3.07
CA SER A 63 0.18 -5.47 -3.25
C SER A 63 1.50 -4.76 -3.53
N ILE A 64 1.40 -3.60 -4.14
CA ILE A 64 2.52 -2.68 -4.33
C ILE A 64 2.33 -1.42 -3.47
N PRO A 65 3.42 -0.85 -2.93
CA PRO A 65 3.36 0.41 -2.21
C PRO A 65 3.24 1.56 -3.22
N VAL A 66 2.20 2.38 -3.06
CA VAL A 66 1.95 3.55 -3.90
C VAL A 66 1.61 4.73 -2.99
N CYS A 67 2.07 5.94 -3.30
CA CYS A 67 1.69 7.10 -2.49
C CYS A 67 0.25 7.54 -2.80
N MET A 68 -0.40 8.24 -1.86
CA MET A 68 -1.77 8.73 -2.04
C MET A 68 -1.92 9.64 -3.26
N HIS A 69 -0.88 10.40 -3.61
CA HIS A 69 -0.87 11.26 -4.80
C HIS A 69 -0.89 10.43 -6.09
N CYS A 70 0.01 9.45 -6.25
CA CYS A 70 0.02 8.57 -7.41
C CYS A 70 -1.27 7.77 -7.51
N LYS A 71 -1.84 7.29 -6.40
CA LYS A 71 -3.14 6.60 -6.43
C LYS A 71 -4.30 7.50 -6.89
N ALA A 72 -4.25 8.80 -6.62
CA ALA A 72 -5.30 9.74 -7.00
C ALA A 72 -5.25 10.11 -8.49
N ASP A 73 -4.07 9.99 -9.12
CA ASP A 73 -3.91 10.18 -10.56
C ASP A 73 -4.68 9.09 -11.32
N ARG A 74 -5.64 9.48 -12.17
CA ARG A 74 -6.51 8.56 -12.92
C ARG A 74 -5.75 7.60 -13.82
N TYR A 75 -4.49 7.90 -14.15
CA TYR A 75 -3.63 7.09 -15.03
C TYR A 75 -2.77 6.07 -14.29
N TYR A 76 -2.76 6.06 -12.95
CA TYR A 76 -1.85 5.19 -12.17
C TYR A 76 -2.06 3.69 -12.40
N MET A 77 -3.29 3.26 -12.69
CA MET A 77 -3.58 1.85 -13.01
C MET A 77 -2.80 1.39 -14.24
N ARG A 78 -2.41 2.32 -15.14
CA ARG A 78 -1.61 2.03 -16.34
C ARG A 78 -0.12 1.84 -16.05
N VAL A 79 0.38 2.37 -14.94
CA VAL A 79 1.82 2.30 -14.57
C VAL A 79 2.13 1.04 -13.76
N THR A 80 1.10 0.39 -13.22
CA THR A 80 1.23 -0.81 -12.40
C THR A 80 1.04 -2.11 -13.20
N ASP A 81 0.57 -1.99 -14.44
CA ASP A 81 0.47 -3.06 -15.45
C ASP A 81 1.73 -3.03 -16.34
N ASP A 82 2.88 -3.49 -15.85
CA ASP A 82 4.16 -3.61 -16.58
C ASP A 82 4.10 -4.55 -17.82
N GLU A 83 3.03 -4.54 -18.62
CA GLU A 83 2.93 -5.22 -19.93
C GLU A 83 2.39 -4.38 -21.10
N VAL A 84 2.10 -3.08 -20.96
CA VAL A 84 1.84 -2.27 -22.18
C VAL A 84 2.63 -0.98 -22.14
N GLY A 85 3.83 -1.05 -22.74
CA GLY A 85 4.61 0.12 -23.07
C GLY A 85 3.76 1.13 -23.82
N LEU A 86 3.54 2.29 -23.23
CA LEU A 86 3.04 3.46 -23.94
C LEU A 86 3.80 4.70 -23.47
N PRO A 87 4.10 5.61 -24.41
CA PRO A 87 5.06 6.65 -24.21
C PRO A 87 4.53 7.70 -23.24
N TRP A 88 5.40 8.16 -22.36
CA TRP A 88 5.22 9.36 -21.56
C TRP A 88 4.69 10.51 -22.46
N PRO A 89 3.67 11.29 -22.03
CA PRO A 89 3.36 12.51 -22.73
C PRO A 89 4.53 13.47 -22.46
N HIS A 90 5.36 13.68 -23.47
CA HIS A 90 6.26 14.81 -23.50
C HIS A 90 5.45 16.10 -23.33
N GLN A 91 6.00 17.03 -22.55
CA GLN A 91 5.53 18.41 -22.41
C GLN A 91 5.34 19.10 -23.77
#